data_AF-A0A2W4QTE5-F1
#
_entry.id   AF-A0A2W4QTE5-F1
#
_cell.length_a   1.000
_cell.length_b   1.000
_cell.length_c   1.000
_cell.angle_alpha   90.00
_cell.angle_beta   90.00
_cell.angle_gamma   90.00
#
_symmetry.space_group_name_H-M   'P 1'
#
loop_
_entity.id
_entity.type
_entity.pdbx_description
1 polymer ?
#
loop_
_entity_poly.entity_id
_entity_poly.type
_entity_poly.pdbx_seq_one_letter_code
_entity_poly.pdbx_strand_id
1 'polypeptide(L)'
;MDWLSASEDPLFLRKRAETLGKLLDAKRTFQSLNWTAGGHTLLNALLEHPNGLRTLSTALTEVRKNGLASQVADVSVCGAVPPYNHLLGGKLVALLMTSQEVRDAYRNRYSGQVSIISSQMAGRAIYRPAELKVLTTTSLYGNGSSQYNRLHLRASDFPELEHDIAWRELAKTAGYGTVHLGSTTVRALREISERLYRARRINHRFGEGASPRLRQIREAVEALGINSSAVLHHATPRIFYGCELHPGAIEELIGSNPATENRGTPIKVIAHLWRLRWLSKRIQNDDVLQRVTAENAQTIQQFFNNKRRRETGGDEESTDTETDARTAP
;
A
#
# COMPACT_ATOMS: atom_id res chain seq x y z
N MET A 1 -27.45 0.58 7.72
CA MET A 1 -26.80 1.78 8.26
C MET A 1 -27.55 2.98 7.70
N ASP A 2 -27.95 3.92 8.54
CA ASP A 2 -28.51 5.19 8.08
C ASP A 2 -27.36 6.09 7.60
N TRP A 3 -27.23 6.21 6.28
CA TRP A 3 -26.17 7.00 5.67
C TRP A 3 -26.39 8.49 5.82
N LEU A 4 -27.64 8.94 5.86
CA LEU A 4 -27.97 10.35 5.97
C LEU A 4 -27.55 10.85 7.35
N SER A 5 -27.99 10.17 8.40
CA SER A 5 -27.57 10.48 9.77
C SER A 5 -26.05 10.38 9.95
N ALA A 6 -25.41 9.33 9.41
CA ALA A 6 -23.95 9.22 9.48
C ALA A 6 -23.21 10.37 8.74
N SER A 7 -23.82 10.94 7.71
CA SER A 7 -23.26 12.06 6.96
C SER A 7 -23.35 13.39 7.71
N GLU A 8 -24.24 13.49 8.69
CA GLU A 8 -24.42 14.67 9.55
C GLU A 8 -23.42 14.74 10.70
N ASP A 9 -22.60 13.70 10.89
CA ASP A 9 -21.49 13.77 11.85
C ASP A 9 -20.56 14.95 11.50
N PRO A 10 -20.14 15.76 12.49
CA PRO A 10 -19.29 16.93 12.28
C PRO A 10 -18.03 16.65 11.44
N LEU A 11 -17.46 15.45 11.52
CA LEU A 11 -16.31 15.04 10.70
C LEU A 11 -16.65 15.06 9.21
N PHE A 12 -17.78 14.49 8.81
CA PHE A 12 -18.19 14.38 7.40
C PHE A 12 -18.75 15.70 6.88
N LEU A 13 -19.46 16.47 7.72
CA LEU A 13 -19.85 17.85 7.41
C LEU A 13 -18.63 18.72 7.08
N ARG A 14 -17.63 18.74 7.96
CA ARG A 14 -16.41 19.53 7.76
C ARG A 14 -15.68 19.12 6.48
N LYS A 15 -15.52 17.82 6.24
CA LYS A 15 -14.89 17.30 5.02
C LYS A 15 -15.64 17.70 3.76
N ARG A 16 -16.97 17.60 3.74
CA ARG A 16 -17.77 18.03 2.60
C ARG A 16 -17.58 19.52 2.34
N ALA A 17 -17.68 20.36 3.37
CA ALA A 17 -17.48 21.80 3.24
C ALA A 17 -16.09 22.14 2.71
N GLU A 18 -15.03 21.53 3.26
CA GLU A 18 -13.65 21.70 2.80
C GLU A 18 -13.46 21.26 1.34
N THR A 19 -13.99 20.09 0.96
CA THR A 19 -13.91 19.59 -0.42
C THR A 19 -14.69 20.49 -1.38
N LEU A 20 -15.91 20.90 -1.02
CA LEU A 20 -16.74 21.77 -1.84
C LEU A 20 -16.06 23.12 -2.08
N GLY A 21 -15.52 23.75 -1.03
CA GLY A 21 -14.79 25.02 -1.17
C GLY A 21 -13.62 24.92 -2.14
N LYS A 22 -12.79 23.88 -2.00
CA LYS A 22 -11.65 23.63 -2.92
C LYS A 22 -12.10 23.42 -4.36
N LEU A 23 -13.20 22.70 -4.57
CA LEU A 23 -13.75 22.43 -5.90
C LEU A 23 -14.35 23.67 -6.55
N LEU A 24 -15.06 24.50 -5.78
CA LEU A 24 -15.62 25.77 -6.26
C LEU A 24 -14.52 26.75 -6.65
N ASP A 25 -13.46 26.86 -5.84
CA ASP A 25 -12.28 27.66 -6.18
C ASP A 25 -11.62 27.18 -7.48
N ALA A 26 -11.40 25.87 -7.59
CA ALA A 26 -10.83 25.27 -8.80
C ALA A 26 -11.71 25.51 -10.03
N LYS A 27 -13.04 25.33 -9.90
CA LYS A 27 -14.01 25.58 -10.97
C LYS A 27 -13.96 27.04 -11.44
N ARG A 28 -13.92 28.01 -10.51
CA ARG A 28 -13.83 29.43 -10.84
C ARG A 28 -12.57 29.75 -11.63
N THR A 29 -11.42 29.22 -11.22
CA THR A 29 -10.15 29.39 -11.96
C THR A 29 -10.19 28.73 -13.33
N PHE A 30 -10.79 27.54 -13.47
CA PHE A 30 -10.97 26.94 -14.79
C PHE A 30 -11.88 27.79 -15.69
N GLN A 31 -12.97 28.35 -15.16
CA GLN A 31 -13.92 29.15 -15.93
C GLN A 31 -13.34 30.49 -16.40
N SER A 32 -12.30 31.03 -15.74
CA SER A 32 -11.63 32.26 -16.19
C SER A 32 -10.68 32.04 -17.37
N LEU A 33 -10.39 30.80 -17.75
CA LEU A 33 -9.47 30.49 -18.85
C LEU A 33 -10.21 30.43 -20.19
N ASN A 34 -9.50 30.79 -21.27
CA ASN A 34 -10.03 30.66 -22.62
C ASN A 34 -9.84 29.23 -23.16
N TRP A 35 -10.85 28.39 -22.98
CA TRP A 35 -10.84 26.99 -23.44
C TRP A 35 -10.80 26.82 -24.97
N THR A 36 -11.02 27.89 -25.76
CA THR A 36 -10.94 27.82 -27.23
C THR A 36 -9.51 27.68 -27.75
N ALA A 37 -8.50 28.14 -26.99
CA ALA A 37 -7.09 28.06 -27.40
C ALA A 37 -6.55 26.61 -27.38
N GLY A 38 -7.08 25.78 -26.47
CA GLY A 38 -6.68 24.39 -26.28
C GLY A 38 -5.18 24.17 -25.99
N GLY A 39 -4.80 22.89 -25.86
CA GLY A 39 -3.40 22.44 -25.86
C GLY A 39 -2.45 23.15 -24.89
N HIS A 40 -1.23 23.42 -25.36
CA HIS A 40 -0.17 24.06 -24.57
C HIS A 40 -0.50 25.50 -24.19
N THR A 41 -1.22 26.24 -25.03
CA THR A 41 -1.59 27.64 -24.75
C THR A 41 -2.51 27.73 -23.53
N LEU A 42 -3.50 26.84 -23.44
CA LEU A 42 -4.38 26.75 -22.28
C LEU A 42 -3.61 26.32 -21.01
N LEU A 43 -2.69 25.36 -21.14
CA LEU A 43 -1.87 24.91 -20.02
C LEU A 43 -0.96 26.03 -19.49
N ASN A 44 -0.31 26.78 -20.38
CA ASN A 44 0.52 27.92 -19.99
C ASN A 44 -0.30 28.99 -19.28
N ALA A 45 -1.47 29.36 -19.82
CA ALA A 45 -2.38 30.30 -19.17
C ALA A 45 -2.83 29.81 -17.77
N LEU A 46 -3.07 28.50 -17.62
CA LEU A 46 -3.36 27.91 -16.30
C LEU A 46 -2.15 28.04 -15.37
N LEU A 47 -0.94 27.73 -15.82
CA LEU A 47 0.28 27.77 -14.99
C LEU A 47 0.69 29.20 -14.59
N GLU A 48 0.41 30.19 -15.44
CA GLU A 48 0.63 31.61 -15.16
C GLU A 48 -0.40 32.20 -14.19
N HIS A 49 -1.59 31.59 -14.08
CA HIS A 49 -2.60 32.04 -13.14
C HIS A 49 -2.13 31.84 -11.68
N PRO A 50 -2.32 32.82 -10.77
CA PRO A 50 -1.81 32.74 -9.38
C PRO A 50 -2.26 31.48 -8.61
N ASN A 51 -3.46 31.00 -8.90
CA ASN A 51 -4.03 29.78 -8.31
C ASN A 51 -3.96 28.54 -9.22
N GLY A 52 -3.25 28.62 -10.34
CA GLY A 52 -3.20 27.61 -11.40
C GLY A 52 -2.76 26.23 -10.92
N LEU A 53 -1.55 26.15 -10.37
CA LEU A 53 -0.99 24.90 -9.84
C LEU A 53 -1.85 24.28 -8.75
N ARG A 54 -2.40 25.10 -7.85
CA ARG A 54 -3.32 24.65 -6.79
C ARG A 54 -4.60 24.07 -7.37
N THR A 55 -5.15 24.72 -8.38
CA THR A 55 -6.36 24.29 -9.11
C THR A 55 -6.12 22.94 -9.79
N LEU A 56 -5.01 22.81 -10.53
CA LEU A 56 -4.61 21.58 -11.18
C LEU A 56 -4.42 20.44 -10.16
N SER A 57 -3.68 20.70 -9.07
CA SER A 57 -3.45 19.73 -8.01
C SER A 57 -4.76 19.27 -7.34
N THR A 58 -5.70 20.20 -7.13
CA THR A 58 -7.03 19.89 -6.58
C THR A 58 -7.81 18.97 -7.51
N ALA A 59 -7.89 19.31 -8.80
CA ALA A 59 -8.59 18.50 -9.80
C ALA A 59 -7.97 17.10 -9.92
N LEU A 60 -6.64 17.01 -10.08
CA LEU A 60 -5.92 15.73 -10.17
C LEU A 60 -6.08 14.89 -8.90
N THR A 61 -6.20 15.52 -7.73
CA THR A 61 -6.43 14.79 -6.49
C THR A 61 -7.82 14.15 -6.45
N GLU A 62 -8.86 14.85 -6.92
CA GLU A 62 -10.21 14.28 -6.99
C GLU A 62 -10.34 13.20 -8.06
N VAL A 63 -9.69 13.36 -9.22
CA VAL A 63 -9.59 12.32 -10.24
C VAL A 63 -8.94 11.06 -9.67
N ARG A 64 -7.77 11.21 -9.03
CA ARG A 64 -7.06 10.09 -8.40
C ARG A 64 -7.88 9.37 -7.34
N LYS A 65 -8.64 10.10 -6.51
CA LYS A 65 -9.49 9.49 -5.46
C LYS A 65 -10.53 8.53 -6.03
N ASN A 66 -11.07 8.81 -7.22
CA ASN A 66 -12.10 7.98 -7.81
C ASN A 66 -11.55 6.66 -8.34
N GLY A 67 -10.39 6.67 -9.01
CA GLY A 67 -9.76 5.45 -9.54
C GLY A 67 -9.00 4.63 -8.49
N LEU A 68 -8.20 5.28 -7.64
CA LEU A 68 -7.30 4.59 -6.69
C LEU A 68 -8.04 3.83 -5.58
N ALA A 69 -9.28 4.22 -5.25
CA ALA A 69 -9.96 3.69 -4.07
C ALA A 69 -10.38 2.22 -4.19
N SER A 70 -10.55 1.69 -5.41
CA SER A 70 -11.06 0.33 -5.60
C SER A 70 -10.44 -0.43 -6.77
N GLN A 71 -9.77 0.26 -7.68
CA GLN A 71 -9.19 -0.33 -8.90
C GLN A 71 -7.67 -0.52 -8.81
N VAL A 72 -7.07 -0.15 -7.67
CA VAL A 72 -5.66 -0.39 -7.34
C VAL A 72 -5.59 -1.22 -6.07
N ALA A 73 -4.80 -2.28 -6.07
CA ALA A 73 -4.57 -3.11 -4.89
C ALA A 73 -3.08 -3.17 -4.54
N ASP A 74 -2.78 -2.98 -3.26
CA ASP A 74 -1.44 -3.19 -2.72
C ASP A 74 -1.27 -4.66 -2.32
N VAL A 75 -0.24 -5.30 -2.87
CA VAL A 75 0.19 -6.64 -2.52
C VAL A 75 1.18 -6.52 -1.36
N SER A 76 0.64 -6.40 -0.15
CA SER A 76 1.44 -6.06 1.03
C SER A 76 2.40 -7.17 1.46
N VAL A 77 1.98 -8.43 1.36
CA VAL A 77 2.82 -9.60 1.65
C VAL A 77 2.67 -10.59 0.50
N CYS A 78 3.73 -10.74 -0.27
CA CYS A 78 3.79 -11.72 -1.34
C CYS A 78 5.19 -12.30 -1.39
N GLY A 79 5.27 -13.62 -1.39
CA GLY A 79 6.53 -14.34 -1.37
C GLY A 79 6.23 -15.83 -1.35
N ALA A 80 7.26 -16.63 -1.54
CA ALA A 80 7.15 -18.07 -1.38
C ALA A 80 7.63 -18.46 0.02
N VAL A 81 6.91 -19.39 0.63
CA VAL A 81 7.38 -20.10 1.82
C VAL A 81 8.41 -21.16 1.42
N PRO A 82 9.29 -21.58 2.35
CA PRO A 82 10.15 -22.74 2.12
C PRO A 82 9.37 -24.00 1.71
N PRO A 83 9.95 -24.87 0.87
CA PRO A 83 11.21 -24.70 0.12
C PRO A 83 11.06 -23.89 -1.18
N TYR A 84 9.86 -23.42 -1.50
CA TYR A 84 9.55 -22.81 -2.80
C TYR A 84 10.26 -21.47 -3.04
N ASN A 85 10.72 -20.80 -1.98
CA ASN A 85 11.59 -19.62 -2.07
C ASN A 85 12.89 -19.92 -2.86
N HIS A 86 13.50 -21.09 -2.67
CA HIS A 86 14.72 -21.50 -3.38
C HIS A 86 14.49 -21.66 -4.89
N LEU A 87 13.27 -22.07 -5.24
CA LEU A 87 12.78 -22.25 -6.62
C LEU A 87 12.25 -20.96 -7.26
N LEU A 88 12.43 -19.79 -6.63
CA LEU A 88 11.90 -18.51 -7.09
C LEU A 88 10.36 -18.47 -7.14
N GLY A 89 9.69 -19.21 -6.26
CA GLY A 89 8.22 -19.25 -6.18
C GLY A 89 7.60 -17.87 -5.86
N GLY A 90 8.32 -16.98 -5.19
CA GLY A 90 7.84 -15.60 -4.97
C GLY A 90 7.62 -14.84 -6.29
N LYS A 91 8.45 -15.09 -7.31
CA LYS A 91 8.26 -14.55 -8.66
C LYS A 91 7.03 -15.13 -9.33
N LEU A 92 6.80 -16.43 -9.15
CA LEU A 92 5.60 -17.09 -9.64
C LEU A 92 4.36 -16.42 -9.04
N VAL A 93 4.25 -16.37 -7.71
CA VAL A 93 3.08 -15.80 -7.03
C VAL A 93 2.86 -14.34 -7.47
N ALA A 94 3.90 -13.51 -7.51
CA ALA A 94 3.81 -12.14 -7.98
C ALA A 94 3.30 -12.00 -9.42
N LEU A 95 3.65 -12.93 -10.32
CA LEU A 95 3.09 -12.98 -11.68
C LEU A 95 1.67 -13.51 -11.69
N LEU A 96 1.36 -14.55 -10.91
CA LEU A 96 -0.01 -15.10 -10.86
C LEU A 96 -1.02 -14.09 -10.30
N MET A 97 -0.58 -13.12 -9.49
CA MET A 97 -1.44 -12.01 -9.07
C MET A 97 -1.99 -11.19 -10.25
N THR A 98 -1.33 -11.20 -11.41
CA THR A 98 -1.77 -10.49 -12.61
C THR A 98 -2.74 -11.29 -13.47
N SER A 99 -3.12 -12.50 -13.04
CA SER A 99 -3.94 -13.40 -13.84
C SER A 99 -5.41 -12.98 -13.88
N GLN A 100 -6.11 -13.46 -14.91
CA GLN A 100 -7.56 -13.26 -15.04
C GLN A 100 -8.33 -13.81 -13.83
N GLU A 101 -7.94 -14.96 -13.32
CA GLU A 101 -8.58 -15.61 -12.17
C GLU A 101 -8.50 -14.75 -10.90
N VAL A 102 -7.38 -14.05 -10.69
CA VAL A 102 -7.24 -13.12 -9.55
C VAL A 102 -8.12 -11.89 -9.74
N ARG A 103 -8.21 -11.35 -10.96
CA ARG A 103 -9.12 -10.25 -11.30
C ARG A 103 -10.58 -10.63 -11.07
N ASP A 104 -10.98 -11.82 -11.49
CA ASP A 104 -12.34 -12.33 -11.30
C ASP A 104 -12.64 -12.59 -9.82
N ALA A 105 -11.71 -13.18 -9.07
CA ALA A 105 -11.86 -13.35 -7.63
C ALA A 105 -12.01 -12.00 -6.90
N TYR A 106 -11.22 -10.99 -7.29
CA TYR A 106 -11.33 -9.63 -6.75
C TYR A 106 -12.69 -9.02 -7.10
N ARG A 107 -13.11 -9.07 -8.37
CA ARG A 107 -14.39 -8.55 -8.83
C ARG A 107 -15.56 -9.19 -8.09
N ASN A 108 -15.57 -10.52 -7.97
CA ASN A 108 -16.61 -11.27 -7.26
C ASN A 108 -16.69 -10.91 -5.78
N ARG A 109 -15.54 -10.65 -5.14
CA ARG A 109 -15.51 -10.27 -3.73
C ARG A 109 -16.00 -8.84 -3.48
N TYR A 110 -15.73 -7.91 -4.39
CA TYR A 110 -15.89 -6.47 -4.13
C TYR A 110 -16.99 -5.76 -4.94
N SER A 111 -17.54 -6.33 -6.01
CA SER A 111 -18.52 -5.66 -6.90
C SER A 111 -19.78 -5.15 -6.20
N GLY A 112 -20.25 -5.86 -5.17
CA GLY A 112 -21.42 -5.47 -4.37
C GLY A 112 -21.10 -4.77 -3.05
N GLN A 113 -19.82 -4.49 -2.76
CA GLN A 113 -19.46 -3.90 -1.46
C GLN A 113 -19.67 -2.39 -1.43
N VAL A 114 -20.35 -1.94 -0.38
CA VAL A 114 -20.58 -0.51 -0.14
C VAL A 114 -19.30 0.16 0.37
N SER A 115 -18.90 1.27 -0.25
CA SER A 115 -17.78 2.07 0.22
C SER A 115 -18.21 2.91 1.42
N ILE A 116 -17.86 2.48 2.63
CA ILE A 116 -18.31 3.10 3.89
C ILE A 116 -18.00 4.60 3.91
N ILE A 117 -16.74 4.99 3.67
CA ILE A 117 -16.32 6.41 3.71
C ILE A 117 -17.05 7.22 2.63
N SER A 118 -17.13 6.70 1.40
CA SER A 118 -17.81 7.41 0.32
C SER A 118 -19.30 7.57 0.61
N SER A 119 -19.91 6.59 1.27
CA SER A 119 -21.34 6.60 1.59
C SER A 119 -21.65 7.56 2.73
N GLN A 120 -20.81 7.62 3.77
CA GLN A 120 -20.89 8.63 4.83
C GLN A 120 -20.64 10.04 4.29
N MET A 121 -19.71 10.20 3.33
CA MET A 121 -19.53 11.47 2.65
C MET A 121 -20.79 11.86 1.85
N ALA A 122 -21.42 10.93 1.15
CA ALA A 122 -22.53 11.20 0.23
C ALA A 122 -23.92 11.23 0.87
N GLY A 123 -24.10 10.72 2.09
CA GLY A 123 -25.43 10.57 2.70
C GLY A 123 -26.28 9.44 2.09
N ARG A 124 -25.69 8.60 1.25
CA ARG A 124 -26.36 7.48 0.56
C ARG A 124 -25.36 6.37 0.27
N ALA A 125 -25.84 5.16 -0.02
CA ALA A 125 -24.95 4.07 -0.40
C ALA A 125 -24.19 4.40 -1.70
N ILE A 126 -22.86 4.21 -1.67
CA ILE A 126 -21.96 4.36 -2.81
C ILE A 126 -21.26 3.03 -3.05
N TYR A 127 -21.43 2.50 -4.26
CA TYR A 127 -20.74 1.33 -4.77
C TYR A 127 -19.63 1.79 -5.71
N ARG A 128 -18.47 1.14 -5.66
CA ARG A 128 -17.31 1.48 -6.46
C ARG A 128 -17.02 0.37 -7.47
N PRO A 129 -16.46 0.68 -8.65
CA PRO A 129 -16.02 -0.34 -9.60
C PRO A 129 -15.02 -1.28 -8.95
N ALA A 130 -15.26 -2.59 -9.06
CA ALA A 130 -14.37 -3.64 -8.54
C ALA A 130 -13.47 -4.24 -9.64
N GLU A 131 -13.22 -3.46 -10.70
CA GLU A 131 -12.30 -3.85 -11.75
C GLU A 131 -10.88 -3.44 -11.38
N LEU A 132 -10.06 -4.43 -11.05
CA LEU A 132 -8.66 -4.24 -10.73
C LEU A 132 -7.87 -3.90 -12.00
N LYS A 133 -7.10 -2.81 -11.95
CA LYS A 133 -6.32 -2.25 -13.07
C LYS A 133 -4.82 -2.29 -12.82
N VAL A 134 -4.41 -1.97 -11.60
CA VAL A 134 -3.00 -1.89 -11.22
C VAL A 134 -2.77 -2.59 -9.89
N LEU A 135 -1.72 -3.40 -9.85
CA LEU A 135 -1.16 -3.92 -8.60
C LEU A 135 0.03 -3.07 -8.19
N THR A 136 0.14 -2.82 -6.90
CA THR A 136 1.30 -2.12 -6.33
C THR A 136 1.90 -2.93 -5.20
N THR A 137 3.15 -2.66 -4.87
CA THR A 137 3.78 -3.20 -3.67
C THR A 137 4.98 -2.34 -3.29
N THR A 138 5.40 -2.45 -2.04
CA THR A 138 6.58 -1.76 -1.53
C THR A 138 7.63 -2.78 -1.13
N SER A 139 8.87 -2.60 -1.59
CA SER A 139 9.96 -3.50 -1.20
C SER A 139 10.30 -3.40 0.28
N LEU A 140 11.00 -4.42 0.79
CA LEU A 140 11.53 -4.40 2.15
C LEU A 140 12.67 -3.36 2.30
N TYR A 141 13.52 -3.23 1.27
CA TYR A 141 14.71 -2.38 1.26
C TYR A 141 14.78 -1.47 0.04
N GLY A 142 15.57 -0.39 0.13
CA GLY A 142 15.73 0.61 -0.94
C GLY A 142 16.66 0.24 -2.09
N ASN A 143 17.45 -0.84 -1.97
CA ASN A 143 18.50 -1.22 -2.93
C ASN A 143 18.11 -2.38 -3.87
N GLY A 144 16.82 -2.51 -4.16
CA GLY A 144 16.26 -3.54 -5.05
C GLY A 144 15.39 -4.56 -4.31
N SER A 145 14.62 -5.32 -5.08
CA SER A 145 13.88 -6.48 -4.59
C SER A 145 14.23 -7.71 -5.43
N SER A 146 14.76 -8.77 -4.83
CA SER A 146 15.06 -10.02 -5.55
C SER A 146 13.83 -10.62 -6.25
N GLN A 147 12.65 -10.36 -5.69
CA GLN A 147 11.36 -10.83 -6.20
C GLN A 147 10.86 -10.00 -7.38
N TYR A 148 10.81 -8.68 -7.26
CA TYR A 148 10.22 -7.80 -8.27
C TYR A 148 11.23 -7.32 -9.33
N ASN A 149 12.54 -7.40 -9.05
CA ASN A 149 13.57 -7.06 -10.03
C ASN A 149 13.53 -8.02 -11.22
N ARG A 150 13.51 -7.43 -12.43
CA ARG A 150 13.49 -8.13 -13.72
C ARG A 150 12.30 -9.08 -13.85
N LEU A 151 11.20 -8.83 -13.14
CA LEU A 151 9.99 -9.63 -13.19
C LEU A 151 9.10 -9.16 -14.35
N HIS A 152 9.49 -9.55 -15.57
CA HIS A 152 8.87 -9.03 -16.80
C HIS A 152 8.74 -10.08 -17.90
N LEU A 153 7.55 -10.62 -18.18
CA LEU A 153 7.29 -11.48 -19.34
C LEU A 153 6.87 -10.62 -20.53
N ARG A 154 7.58 -10.72 -21.65
CA ARG A 154 7.32 -9.93 -22.86
C ARG A 154 6.48 -10.72 -23.85
N ALA A 155 5.49 -10.07 -24.46
CA ALA A 155 4.73 -10.65 -25.57
C ALA A 155 5.63 -10.94 -26.79
N SER A 156 6.71 -10.18 -26.98
CA SER A 156 7.72 -10.45 -28.02
C SER A 156 8.43 -11.79 -27.85
N ASP A 157 8.59 -12.26 -26.61
CA ASP A 157 9.33 -13.47 -26.27
C ASP A 157 8.39 -14.68 -26.14
N PHE A 158 7.10 -14.44 -25.90
CA PHE A 158 6.08 -15.44 -25.59
C PHE A 158 4.78 -15.12 -26.32
N PRO A 159 4.53 -15.72 -27.51
CA PRO A 159 3.34 -15.47 -28.33
C PRO A 159 1.99 -15.77 -27.64
N GLU A 160 2.01 -16.52 -26.53
CA GLU A 160 0.82 -16.80 -25.71
C GLU A 160 0.35 -15.60 -24.88
N LEU A 161 1.14 -14.52 -24.85
CA LEU A 161 0.77 -13.26 -24.21
C LEU A 161 0.24 -12.25 -25.22
N GLU A 162 -0.93 -11.70 -24.94
CA GLU A 162 -1.49 -10.56 -25.68
C GLU A 162 -0.71 -9.27 -25.39
N HIS A 163 -0.21 -9.11 -24.17
CA HIS A 163 0.56 -7.96 -23.72
C HIS A 163 1.61 -8.34 -22.67
N ASP A 164 2.58 -7.45 -22.49
CA ASP A 164 3.64 -7.60 -21.50
C ASP A 164 3.07 -7.66 -20.07
N ILE A 165 3.62 -8.56 -19.24
CA ILE A 165 3.39 -8.60 -17.80
C ILE A 165 4.66 -8.13 -17.10
N ALA A 166 4.66 -6.91 -16.55
CA ALA A 166 5.86 -6.26 -16.03
C ALA A 166 5.65 -5.60 -14.66
N TRP A 167 6.40 -6.06 -13.66
CA TRP A 167 6.59 -5.28 -12.44
C TRP A 167 7.70 -4.25 -12.64
N ARG A 168 7.36 -2.97 -12.49
CA ARG A 168 8.25 -1.82 -12.73
C ARG A 168 8.44 -1.02 -11.45
N GLU A 169 9.64 -0.49 -11.26
CA GLU A 169 9.89 0.54 -10.25
C GLU A 169 9.17 1.83 -10.67
N LEU A 170 8.25 2.29 -9.83
CA LEU A 170 7.49 3.53 -10.06
C LEU A 170 8.11 4.72 -9.33
N ALA A 171 8.60 4.49 -8.11
CA ALA A 171 9.16 5.54 -7.25
C ALA A 171 9.98 4.94 -6.11
N LYS A 172 10.62 5.82 -5.34
CA LYS A 172 11.18 5.50 -4.01
C LYS A 172 10.45 6.28 -2.94
N THR A 173 10.16 5.62 -1.83
CA THR A 173 9.57 6.28 -0.66
C THR A 173 10.62 7.14 0.02
N ALA A 174 10.17 8.21 0.67
CA ALA A 174 11.07 9.07 1.44
C ALA A 174 11.51 8.44 2.79
N GLY A 175 10.95 7.30 3.22
CA GLY A 175 11.34 6.68 4.50
C GLY A 175 10.78 7.38 5.74
N TYR A 176 9.49 7.75 5.71
CA TYR A 176 8.78 8.21 6.92
C TYR A 176 8.06 7.06 7.60
N GLY A 177 8.17 6.96 8.92
CA GLY A 177 7.59 5.85 9.66
C GLY A 177 7.87 5.90 11.16
N THR A 178 7.34 4.90 11.88
CA THR A 178 7.44 4.79 13.34
C THR A 178 8.14 3.52 13.79
N VAL A 179 8.72 2.77 12.83
CA VAL A 179 9.28 1.43 13.06
C VAL A 179 10.49 1.43 13.99
N HIS A 180 11.22 2.54 14.07
CA HIS A 180 12.38 2.72 14.94
C HIS A 180 11.99 3.18 16.36
N LEU A 181 10.72 3.48 16.62
CA LEU A 181 10.24 3.97 17.91
C LEU A 181 9.68 2.82 18.74
N GLY A 182 10.29 2.60 19.91
CA GLY A 182 9.85 1.62 20.90
C GLY A 182 8.44 1.90 21.42
N SER A 183 7.74 0.85 21.87
CA SER A 183 6.38 0.95 22.41
C SER A 183 6.30 1.91 23.61
N THR A 184 7.31 1.89 24.50
CA THR A 184 7.41 2.79 25.65
C THR A 184 7.48 4.25 25.23
N THR A 185 8.33 4.58 24.25
CA THR A 185 8.45 5.95 23.72
C THR A 185 7.15 6.43 23.09
N VAL A 186 6.50 5.59 22.28
CA VAL A 186 5.22 5.93 21.66
C VAL A 186 4.13 6.16 22.70
N ARG A 187 4.12 5.36 23.78
CA ARG A 187 3.19 5.54 24.91
C ARG A 187 3.44 6.87 25.63
N ALA A 188 4.69 7.17 25.97
CA ALA A 188 5.06 8.42 26.64
C ALA A 188 4.69 9.66 25.81
N LEU A 189 4.97 9.64 24.50
CA LEU A 189 4.58 10.72 23.58
C LEU A 189 3.05 10.91 23.54
N ARG A 190 2.30 9.81 23.54
CA ARG A 190 0.84 9.86 23.63
C ARG A 190 0.37 10.52 24.93
N GLU A 191 0.92 10.14 26.07
CA GLU A 191 0.57 10.72 27.38
C GLU A 191 0.88 12.21 27.44
N ILE A 192 2.01 12.64 26.86
CA ILE A 192 2.39 14.05 26.76
C ILE A 192 1.36 14.84 25.96
N SER A 193 0.98 14.37 24.76
CA SER A 193 -0.03 15.05 23.93
C SER A 193 -1.37 15.14 24.67
N GLU A 194 -1.84 14.03 25.28
CA GLU A 194 -3.12 14.01 26.00
C GLU A 194 -3.12 14.98 27.19
N ARG A 195 -2.00 15.12 27.93
CA ARG A 195 -1.85 16.08 29.02
C ARG A 195 -1.80 17.53 28.52
N LEU A 196 -1.04 17.80 27.47
CA LEU A 196 -0.81 19.16 26.97
C LEU A 196 -2.08 19.74 26.35
N TYR A 197 -2.80 18.95 25.56
CA TYR A 197 -4.06 19.38 24.94
C TYR A 197 -5.28 19.16 25.83
N ARG A 198 -5.11 18.53 27.02
CA ARG A 198 -6.18 18.13 27.94
C ARG A 198 -7.31 17.35 27.27
N ALA A 199 -7.00 16.71 26.14
CA ALA A 199 -7.95 16.03 25.28
C ALA A 199 -7.21 15.08 24.35
N ARG A 200 -7.92 14.03 23.93
CA ARG A 200 -7.46 13.17 22.84
C ARG A 200 -7.89 13.79 21.50
N ARG A 201 -6.95 14.40 20.79
CA ARG A 201 -7.21 15.04 19.50
C ARG A 201 -7.19 14.08 18.31
N ILE A 202 -6.45 12.99 18.44
CA ILE A 202 -6.29 11.99 17.38
C ILE A 202 -6.96 10.68 17.80
N ASN A 203 -7.98 10.29 17.03
CA ASN A 203 -8.72 9.07 17.27
C ASN A 203 -8.35 7.98 16.25
N HIS A 204 -8.82 6.77 16.53
CA HIS A 204 -8.78 5.66 15.57
C HIS A 204 -10.09 5.57 14.78
N ARG A 205 -10.82 6.68 14.64
CA ARG A 205 -12.07 6.69 13.88
C ARG A 205 -11.75 6.49 12.40
N PHE A 206 -12.48 5.56 11.80
CA PHE A 206 -12.33 5.25 10.39
C PHE A 206 -12.62 6.49 9.54
N GLY A 207 -11.75 6.76 8.56
CA GLY A 207 -11.85 7.93 7.70
C GLY A 207 -11.08 9.18 8.16
N GLU A 208 -10.53 9.27 9.38
CA GLU A 208 -9.80 10.48 9.82
C GLU A 208 -8.49 10.78 9.07
N GLY A 209 -8.04 9.87 8.21
CA GLY A 209 -6.86 10.05 7.37
C GLY A 209 -5.86 8.92 7.55
N ALA A 210 -4.60 9.19 7.21
CA ALA A 210 -3.51 8.23 7.35
C ALA A 210 -3.25 7.81 8.81
N SER A 211 -2.33 6.86 8.99
CA SER A 211 -1.97 6.20 10.27
C SER A 211 -2.17 7.09 11.52
N PRO A 212 -3.14 6.74 12.39
CA PRO A 212 -3.36 7.45 13.66
C PRO A 212 -2.10 7.52 14.52
N ARG A 213 -1.31 6.44 14.54
CA ARG A 213 -0.04 6.37 15.28
C ARG A 213 0.95 7.42 14.78
N LEU A 214 1.13 7.56 13.47
CA LEU A 214 2.03 8.58 12.89
C LEU A 214 1.55 10.00 13.22
N ARG A 215 0.25 10.27 13.08
CA ARG A 215 -0.32 11.58 13.42
C ARG A 215 -0.11 11.92 14.90
N GLN A 216 -0.31 10.94 15.78
CA GLN A 216 -0.18 11.13 17.22
C GLN A 216 1.26 11.43 17.65
N ILE A 217 2.22 10.68 17.10
CA ILE A 217 3.64 10.93 17.35
C ILE A 217 4.04 12.30 16.81
N ARG A 218 3.59 12.66 15.60
CA ARG A 218 3.85 13.99 15.01
C ARG A 218 3.39 15.11 15.95
N GLU A 219 2.13 15.04 16.39
CA GLU A 219 1.53 16.03 17.29
C GLU A 219 2.30 16.13 18.62
N ALA A 220 2.62 14.99 19.25
CA ALA A 220 3.34 14.96 20.51
C ALA A 220 4.76 15.55 20.42
N VAL A 221 5.48 15.21 19.35
CA VAL A 221 6.85 15.69 19.11
C VAL A 221 6.85 17.19 18.81
N GLU A 222 5.89 17.67 18.00
CA GLU A 222 5.71 19.10 17.74
C GLU A 222 5.35 19.89 19.00
N ALA A 223 4.51 19.32 19.88
CA ALA A 223 4.15 19.92 21.16
C ALA A 223 5.35 20.06 22.11
N LEU A 224 6.38 19.23 21.96
CA LEU A 224 7.66 19.33 22.67
C LEU A 224 8.64 20.32 22.04
N GLY A 225 8.24 21.02 20.95
CA GLY A 225 9.13 21.92 20.20
C GLY A 225 10.15 21.20 19.33
N ILE A 226 10.00 19.89 19.15
CA ILE A 226 10.90 19.08 18.33
C ILE A 226 10.34 19.03 16.91
N ASN A 227 11.23 19.15 15.92
CA ASN A 227 10.84 18.97 14.53
C ASN A 227 10.40 17.52 14.29
N SER A 228 9.10 17.30 14.03
CA SER A 228 8.55 15.96 13.82
C SER A 228 9.18 15.21 12.65
N SER A 229 9.65 15.91 11.61
CA SER A 229 10.34 15.29 10.49
C SER A 229 11.70 14.73 10.90
N ALA A 230 12.41 15.36 11.84
CA ALA A 230 13.69 14.84 12.34
C ALA A 230 13.53 13.50 13.08
N VAL A 231 12.36 13.27 13.68
CA VAL A 231 12.03 12.01 14.37
C VAL A 231 11.42 10.99 13.40
N LEU A 232 10.47 11.40 12.58
CA LEU A 232 9.68 10.47 11.76
C LEU A 232 10.39 10.03 10.47
N HIS A 233 11.38 10.78 10.00
CA HIS A 233 12.16 10.45 8.81
C HIS A 233 13.32 9.53 9.20
N HIS A 234 13.08 8.22 9.09
CA HIS A 234 14.08 7.20 9.42
C HIS A 234 15.11 6.94 8.31
N ALA A 235 15.03 7.72 7.21
CA ALA A 235 15.96 7.67 6.07
C ALA A 235 16.18 6.26 5.49
N THR A 236 15.21 5.36 5.66
CA THR A 236 15.25 4.00 5.11
C THR A 236 14.21 3.92 3.99
N PRO A 237 14.56 4.40 2.77
CA PRO A 237 13.66 4.41 1.64
C PRO A 237 13.36 2.97 1.19
N ARG A 238 12.19 2.80 0.57
CA ARG A 238 11.75 1.56 -0.06
C ARG A 238 11.37 1.84 -1.50
N ILE A 239 11.52 0.84 -2.35
CA ILE A 239 11.11 0.95 -3.75
C ILE A 239 9.62 0.65 -3.84
N PHE A 240 8.89 1.51 -4.54
CA PHE A 240 7.49 1.32 -4.87
C PHE A 240 7.40 0.71 -6.26
N TYR A 241 6.88 -0.50 -6.35
CA TYR A 241 6.67 -1.20 -7.61
C TYR A 241 5.20 -1.15 -8.01
N GLY A 242 4.96 -1.19 -9.31
CA GLY A 242 3.63 -1.37 -9.88
C GLY A 242 3.64 -2.33 -11.06
N CYS A 243 2.49 -2.96 -11.29
CA CYS A 243 2.21 -3.79 -12.46
C CYS A 243 0.84 -3.41 -12.99
N GLU A 244 0.80 -2.94 -14.23
CA GLU A 244 -0.45 -2.74 -14.97
C GLU A 244 -1.00 -4.11 -15.39
N LEU A 245 -2.31 -4.31 -15.26
CA LEU A 245 -2.96 -5.57 -15.64
C LEU A 245 -3.32 -5.62 -17.13
N HIS A 246 -3.32 -4.46 -17.78
CA HIS A 246 -3.45 -4.29 -19.22
C HIS A 246 -2.70 -3.02 -19.67
N PRO A 247 -2.36 -2.90 -20.96
CA PRO A 247 -1.68 -1.71 -21.47
C PRO A 247 -2.51 -0.44 -21.24
N GLY A 248 -1.91 0.60 -20.67
CA GLY A 248 -2.57 1.88 -20.45
C GLY A 248 -3.48 1.95 -19.22
N ALA A 249 -3.38 0.98 -18.31
CA ALA A 249 -4.23 0.89 -17.13
C ALA A 249 -4.06 2.10 -16.19
N ILE A 250 -2.86 2.67 -16.08
CA ILE A 250 -2.60 3.88 -15.29
C ILE A 250 -3.29 5.09 -15.92
N GLU A 251 -3.19 5.27 -17.23
CA GLU A 251 -3.84 6.34 -17.98
C GLU A 251 -5.37 6.25 -17.88
N GLU A 252 -5.90 5.02 -17.90
CA GLU A 252 -7.31 4.77 -17.68
C GLU A 252 -7.74 5.12 -16.23
N LEU A 253 -6.92 4.84 -15.22
CA LEU A 253 -7.20 5.20 -13.83
C LEU A 253 -7.35 6.71 -13.60
N ILE A 254 -6.63 7.52 -14.38
CA ILE A 254 -6.69 8.98 -14.31
C ILE A 254 -7.67 9.59 -15.32
N GLY A 255 -8.40 8.76 -16.08
CA GLY A 255 -9.40 9.20 -17.05
C GLY A 255 -8.81 9.85 -18.31
N SER A 256 -7.53 9.60 -18.61
CA SER A 256 -6.89 10.08 -19.84
C SER A 256 -7.24 9.22 -21.05
N ASN A 257 -7.50 7.92 -20.84
CA ASN A 257 -7.92 6.97 -21.86
C ASN A 257 -9.30 6.38 -21.54
N PRO A 258 -10.08 5.98 -22.55
CA PRO A 258 -11.34 5.28 -22.32
C PRO A 258 -11.11 3.93 -21.64
N ALA A 259 -12.14 3.45 -20.93
CA ALA A 259 -12.10 2.13 -20.35
C ALA A 259 -11.96 1.06 -21.42
N THR A 260 -10.98 0.17 -21.26
CA THR A 260 -10.75 -0.91 -22.21
C THR A 260 -11.10 -2.23 -21.56
N GLU A 261 -12.06 -2.96 -22.11
CA GLU A 261 -12.30 -4.34 -21.69
C GLU A 261 -11.09 -5.18 -22.12
N ASN A 262 -10.32 -5.64 -21.14
CA ASN A 262 -9.18 -6.51 -21.37
C ASN A 262 -9.37 -7.83 -20.62
N ARG A 263 -9.22 -8.96 -21.35
CA ARG A 263 -9.14 -10.28 -20.74
C ARG A 263 -7.69 -10.53 -20.32
N GLY A 264 -7.49 -10.72 -19.02
CA GLY A 264 -6.18 -11.03 -18.47
C GLY A 264 -5.68 -12.39 -18.94
N THR A 265 -4.37 -12.60 -18.78
CA THR A 265 -3.74 -13.88 -19.09
C THR A 265 -4.18 -14.95 -18.08
N PRO A 266 -4.54 -16.18 -18.52
CA PRO A 266 -4.86 -17.27 -17.60
C PRO A 266 -3.68 -17.70 -16.73
N ILE A 267 -3.97 -18.15 -15.50
CA ILE A 267 -2.96 -18.60 -14.52
C ILE A 267 -2.05 -19.70 -15.08
N LYS A 268 -2.62 -20.60 -15.90
CA LYS A 268 -1.89 -21.73 -16.50
C LYS A 268 -0.81 -21.25 -17.47
N VAL A 269 -1.10 -20.22 -18.26
CA VAL A 269 -0.15 -19.61 -19.21
C VAL A 269 0.96 -18.94 -18.42
N ILE A 270 0.61 -18.07 -17.46
CA ILE A 270 1.61 -17.39 -16.61
C ILE A 270 2.53 -18.39 -15.91
N ALA A 271 1.97 -19.46 -15.33
CA ALA A 271 2.74 -20.50 -14.67
C ALA A 271 3.67 -21.24 -15.64
N HIS A 272 3.21 -21.53 -16.87
CA HIS A 272 4.03 -22.15 -17.90
C HIS A 272 5.22 -21.27 -18.29
N LEU A 273 4.98 -19.98 -18.57
CA LEU A 273 6.03 -19.04 -18.94
C LEU A 273 7.03 -18.83 -17.80
N TRP A 274 6.54 -18.79 -16.55
CA TRP A 274 7.43 -18.77 -15.40
C TRP A 274 8.32 -20.01 -15.32
N ARG A 275 7.78 -21.20 -15.59
CA ARG A 275 8.56 -22.44 -15.61
C ARG A 275 9.66 -22.39 -16.66
N LEU A 276 9.32 -21.96 -17.88
CA LEU A 276 10.28 -21.84 -18.98
C LEU A 276 11.41 -20.87 -18.65
N ARG A 277 11.07 -19.70 -18.10
CA ARG A 277 12.04 -18.62 -17.90
C ARG A 277 12.90 -18.77 -16.65
N TRP A 278 12.31 -19.19 -15.54
CA TRP A 278 13.01 -19.24 -14.25
C TRP A 278 13.23 -20.65 -13.76
N LEU A 279 12.19 -21.49 -13.70
CA LEU A 279 12.32 -22.79 -13.05
C LEU A 279 13.27 -23.74 -13.80
N SER A 280 13.16 -23.81 -15.13
CA SER A 280 13.88 -24.77 -15.99
C SER A 280 15.39 -24.80 -15.75
N LYS A 281 16.04 -23.63 -15.74
CA LYS A 281 17.47 -23.49 -15.44
C LYS A 281 17.76 -23.58 -13.94
N ARG A 282 16.82 -23.16 -13.09
CA ARG A 282 17.00 -23.10 -11.64
C ARG A 282 17.11 -24.50 -11.02
N ILE A 283 16.34 -25.47 -11.53
CA ILE A 283 16.36 -26.86 -11.05
C ILE A 283 17.55 -27.68 -11.55
N GLN A 284 18.35 -27.15 -12.47
CA GLN A 284 19.61 -27.78 -12.92
C GLN A 284 20.78 -27.49 -11.99
N ASN A 285 20.58 -26.66 -10.96
CA ASN A 285 21.61 -26.30 -10.00
C ASN A 285 21.50 -27.19 -8.76
N ASP A 286 22.52 -28.00 -8.51
CA ASP A 286 22.54 -28.96 -7.40
C ASP A 286 22.42 -28.30 -6.02
N ASP A 287 23.06 -27.14 -5.80
CA ASP A 287 22.95 -26.39 -4.54
C ASP A 287 21.51 -25.93 -4.26
N VAL A 288 20.75 -25.64 -5.31
CA VAL A 288 19.32 -25.31 -5.17
C VAL A 288 18.53 -26.55 -4.75
N LEU A 289 18.77 -27.69 -5.40
CA LEU A 289 18.09 -28.95 -5.08
C LEU A 289 18.42 -29.45 -3.67
N GLN A 290 19.66 -29.30 -3.22
CA GLN A 290 20.08 -29.61 -1.85
C GLN A 290 19.33 -28.74 -0.84
N ARG A 291 19.24 -27.42 -1.06
CA ARG A 291 18.47 -26.52 -0.19
C ARG A 291 16.98 -26.83 -0.15
N VAL A 292 16.40 -27.17 -1.30
CA VAL A 292 14.99 -27.61 -1.37
C VAL A 292 14.76 -28.88 -0.55
N THR A 293 15.70 -29.82 -0.61
CA THR A 293 15.62 -31.08 0.16
C THR A 293 15.76 -30.84 1.66
N ALA A 294 16.65 -29.92 2.06
CA ALA A 294 16.92 -29.58 3.45
C ALA A 294 15.75 -28.83 4.13
N GLU A 295 15.08 -27.93 3.41
CA GLU A 295 13.96 -27.13 3.93
C GLU A 295 12.60 -27.75 3.59
N ASN A 296 12.33 -28.94 4.13
CA ASN A 296 11.08 -29.65 3.91
C ASN A 296 9.99 -29.28 4.92
N ALA A 297 8.81 -29.88 4.76
CA ALA A 297 7.65 -29.63 5.63
C ALA A 297 7.94 -29.90 7.12
N GLN A 298 8.77 -30.90 7.44
CA GLN A 298 9.16 -31.19 8.82
C GLN A 298 10.03 -30.09 9.40
N THR A 299 10.99 -29.57 8.63
CA THR A 299 11.87 -28.46 9.04
C THR A 299 11.04 -27.20 9.38
N ILE A 300 10.01 -26.92 8.59
CA ILE A 300 9.09 -25.79 8.83
C ILE A 300 8.25 -26.02 10.09
N GLN A 301 7.68 -27.23 10.26
CA GLN A 301 6.91 -27.57 11.46
C GLN A 301 7.77 -27.44 12.72
N GLN A 302 9.01 -27.93 12.69
CA GLN A 302 9.95 -27.79 13.80
C GLN A 302 10.27 -26.33 14.11
N PHE A 303 10.49 -25.49 13.09
CA PHE A 303 10.72 -24.05 13.28
C PHE A 303 9.55 -23.38 14.05
N PHE A 304 8.31 -23.62 13.64
CA PHE A 304 7.14 -23.05 14.32
C PHE A 304 6.93 -23.62 15.72
N ASN A 305 7.16 -24.92 15.92
CA ASN A 305 7.06 -25.55 17.24
C ASN A 305 8.11 -25.00 18.21
N ASN A 306 9.35 -24.81 17.77
CA ASN A 306 10.41 -24.23 18.58
C ASN A 306 10.15 -22.76 18.90
N LYS A 307 9.58 -22.00 17.96
CA LYS A 307 9.18 -20.61 18.21
C LYS A 307 8.10 -20.52 19.28
N ARG A 308 7.05 -21.36 19.19
CA ARG A 308 6.00 -21.42 20.22
C ARG A 308 6.56 -21.76 21.59
N ARG A 309 7.48 -22.74 21.68
CA ARG A 309 8.14 -23.11 22.95
C ARG A 309 8.91 -21.95 23.58
N ARG A 310 9.58 -21.12 22.77
CA ARG A 310 10.29 -19.92 23.26
C ARG A 310 9.33 -18.82 23.74
N GLU A 311 8.18 -18.69 23.08
CA GLU A 311 7.14 -17.73 23.48
C GLU A 311 6.39 -18.18 24.74
N THR A 312 6.27 -19.49 24.99
CA THR A 312 5.61 -20.04 26.19
C THR A 312 6.56 -20.29 27.37
N GLY A 313 7.86 -20.45 27.13
CA GLY A 313 8.88 -20.69 28.17
C GLY A 313 9.52 -19.42 28.72
N GLY A 314 9.09 -18.23 28.28
CA GLY A 314 9.63 -16.93 28.71
C GLY A 314 9.03 -16.38 30.00
N ASP A 315 8.10 -17.09 30.65
CA ASP A 315 7.40 -16.66 31.86
C ASP A 315 7.85 -17.41 33.14
N GLU A 316 8.89 -18.26 33.10
CA GLU A 316 9.32 -19.10 34.25
C GLU A 316 10.79 -18.92 34.71
N GLU A 317 11.48 -17.82 34.38
CA GLU A 317 12.79 -17.50 35.00
C GLU A 317 12.78 -16.09 35.63
N SER A 318 12.19 -15.98 36.82
CA SER A 318 12.63 -15.05 37.89
C SER A 318 11.82 -15.28 39.18
N THR A 319 12.08 -16.39 39.87
CA THR A 319 11.87 -16.46 41.32
C THR A 319 12.93 -17.38 41.93
N ASP A 320 13.54 -16.86 43.00
CA ASP A 320 14.33 -17.54 44.03
C ASP A 320 15.80 -17.89 43.74
N THR A 321 16.70 -17.08 44.30
CA THR A 321 17.37 -17.43 45.57
C THR A 321 18.25 -16.26 46.07
N GLU A 322 17.65 -15.36 46.83
CA GLU A 322 18.37 -14.51 47.79
C GLU A 322 18.61 -15.37 49.04
N THR A 323 19.85 -15.85 49.23
CA THR A 323 20.28 -16.43 50.52
C THR A 323 21.37 -15.53 51.06
N ASP A 324 20.95 -14.53 51.85
CA ASP A 324 21.83 -13.64 52.59
C ASP A 324 22.32 -14.37 53.84
N ALA A 325 23.59 -14.77 53.85
CA ALA A 325 24.28 -15.27 55.03
C ALA A 325 24.99 -14.11 55.72
N ARG A 326 24.39 -13.60 56.80
CA ARG A 326 25.05 -12.69 57.76
C ARG A 326 24.84 -13.16 59.20
N THR A 327 25.92 -13.61 59.83
CA THR A 327 26.23 -13.45 61.27
C THR A 327 27.76 -13.55 61.40
N ALA A 328 28.46 -12.43 61.65
CA ALA A 328 28.94 -11.95 62.97
C ALA A 328 30.46 -12.24 63.09
N PRO A 329 31.25 -11.54 63.93
CA PRO A 329 30.92 -10.87 65.19
C PRO A 329 30.66 -9.36 65.10
#